data_AF-A0A1R0H2M6-F1
#
_entry.id   AF-A0A1R0H2M6-F1
#
_cell.length_a   1.000
_cell.length_b   1.000
_cell.length_c   1.000
_cell.angle_alpha   90.00
_cell.angle_beta   90.00
_cell.angle_gamma   90.00
#
_symmetry.space_group_name_H-M   'P 1'
#
loop_
_entity.id
_entity.type
_entity.pdbx_description
1 polymer ?
#
loop_
_entity_poly.entity_id
_entity_poly.type
_entity_poly.pdbx_seq_one_letter_code
_entity_poly.pdbx_strand_id
1 'polypeptide(L)'
;MLKRGDVVTLHSPTNPSDVLVKRIIGLPGDMIRPLKNTPQHADNHQNLPDRLQIPSGHCWVEGDEGFHSIDSNSFGYVPLGLVIGRASFVVYPFSNFGPVKSRIPDWKRDRINQ
;
A
#
# COMPACT_ATOMS: atom_id res chain seq x y z
N MET A 1 -5.47 15.79 -2.50
CA MET A 1 -6.17 14.60 -1.95
C MET A 1 -5.55 13.35 -2.54
N LEU A 2 -5.28 12.34 -1.70
CA LEU A 2 -4.69 11.06 -2.10
C LEU A 2 -5.68 10.23 -2.91
N LYS A 3 -5.16 9.42 -3.85
CA LYS A 3 -5.94 8.56 -4.74
C LYS A 3 -5.36 7.15 -4.75
N ARG A 4 -6.18 6.16 -5.10
CA ARG A 4 -5.68 4.82 -5.40
C ARG A 4 -4.66 4.89 -6.54
N GLY A 5 -3.59 4.14 -6.41
CA GLY A 5 -2.47 4.14 -7.34
C GLY A 5 -1.41 5.21 -7.04
N ASP A 6 -1.64 6.17 -6.14
CA ASP A 6 -0.61 7.12 -5.73
C ASP A 6 0.56 6.38 -5.05
N VAL A 7 1.80 6.77 -5.39
CA VAL A 7 3.01 6.35 -4.67
C VAL A 7 3.27 7.38 -3.57
N VAL A 8 3.45 6.90 -2.34
CA VAL A 8 3.58 7.73 -1.16
C VAL A 8 4.79 7.32 -0.31
N THR A 9 5.32 8.30 0.40
CA THR A 9 6.19 8.06 1.55
C THR A 9 5.37 8.08 2.83
N LEU A 10 5.67 7.18 3.76
CA LEU A 10 5.02 7.10 5.06
C LEU A 10 5.99 6.68 6.15
N HIS A 11 5.73 7.07 7.40
CA HIS A 11 6.37 6.44 8.54
C HIS A 11 5.88 5.00 8.69
N SER A 12 6.80 4.06 8.93
CA SER A 12 6.42 2.66 9.15
C SER A 12 5.57 2.53 10.42
N PRO A 13 4.43 1.81 10.38
CA PRO A 13 3.62 1.57 11.57
C PRO A 13 4.27 0.60 12.57
N THR A 14 5.30 -0.15 12.14
CA THR A 14 5.99 -1.12 12.99
C THR A 14 7.34 -0.61 13.54
N ASN A 15 7.96 0.36 12.86
CA ASN A 15 9.20 1.01 13.31
C ASN A 15 9.19 2.50 12.90
N PRO A 16 8.83 3.43 13.81
CA PRO A 16 8.63 4.85 13.47
C PRO A 16 9.85 5.57 12.86
N SER A 17 11.05 5.05 13.11
CA SER A 17 12.30 5.58 12.54
C SER A 17 12.43 5.30 11.04
N ASP A 18 11.68 4.34 10.50
CA ASP A 18 11.74 3.95 9.10
C ASP A 18 10.74 4.74 8.26
N VAL A 19 11.19 5.20 7.09
CA VAL A 19 10.34 5.77 6.05
C VAL A 19 10.19 4.76 4.92
N LEU A 20 8.94 4.39 4.63
CA LEU A 20 8.59 3.45 3.57
C LEU A 20 8.11 4.18 2.33
N VAL A 21 8.42 3.64 1.14
CA VAL A 21 7.81 4.04 -0.12
C VAL A 21 6.87 2.92 -0.58
N LYS A 22 5.57 3.21 -0.70
CA LYS A 22 4.55 2.23 -1.08
C LYS A 22 3.50 2.86 -1.99
N ARG A 23 2.71 2.03 -2.65
CA ARG A 23 1.56 2.46 -3.46
C ARG A 23 0.27 2.29 -2.68
N ILE A 24 -0.59 3.31 -2.69
CA ILE A 24 -1.96 3.21 -2.16
C ILE A 24 -2.76 2.27 -3.06
N ILE A 25 -3.18 1.15 -2.50
CA ILE A 25 -4.06 0.19 -3.19
C ILE A 25 -5.52 0.48 -2.85
N GLY A 26 -5.81 0.78 -1.58
CA GLY A 26 -7.16 1.09 -1.12
C GLY A 26 -7.21 2.29 -0.17
N LEU A 27 -8.37 2.92 -0.14
CA LEU A 27 -8.74 4.11 0.64
C LEU A 27 -9.98 3.81 1.51
N PRO A 28 -10.39 4.72 2.41
CA PRO A 28 -11.54 4.50 3.28
C PRO A 28 -12.79 4.05 2.52
N GLY A 29 -13.43 2.99 3.02
CA GLY A 29 -14.63 2.39 2.45
C GLY A 29 -14.37 1.28 1.43
N ASP A 30 -13.14 1.15 0.91
CA ASP A 30 -12.80 0.12 -0.07
C ASP A 30 -12.82 -1.27 0.54
N MET A 31 -13.27 -2.24 -0.25
CA MET A 31 -13.12 -3.65 0.06
C MET A 31 -11.83 -4.17 -0.57
N ILE A 32 -10.94 -4.74 0.24
CA ILE A 32 -9.69 -5.37 -0.22
C ILE A 32 -9.69 -6.85 0.14
N ARG A 33 -9.20 -7.68 -0.78
CA ARG A 33 -8.73 -9.05 -0.49
C ARG A 33 -7.22 -9.02 -0.19
N PRO A 34 -6.77 -9.28 1.04
CA PRO A 34 -5.34 -9.38 1.36
C PRO A 34 -4.68 -10.56 0.64
N LEU A 35 -3.35 -10.50 0.48
CA LEU A 35 -2.58 -11.63 -0.02
C LEU A 35 -2.49 -12.71 1.07
N LYS A 36 -2.92 -13.94 0.76
CA LYS A 36 -2.73 -15.11 1.62
C LYS A 36 -1.27 -15.55 1.56
N ASN A 37 -0.75 -16.08 2.66
CA ASN A 37 0.60 -16.70 2.76
C ASN A 37 1.79 -15.74 2.54
N THR A 38 1.73 -14.49 2.99
CA THR A 38 2.97 -13.71 3.12
C THR A 38 3.85 -14.35 4.21
N PRO A 39 5.19 -14.32 4.10
CA PRO A 39 6.08 -14.93 5.10
C PRO A 39 5.81 -14.41 6.53
N GLN A 40 5.31 -13.19 6.66
CA GLN A 40 4.93 -12.58 7.95
C GLN A 40 3.57 -13.05 8.50
N HIS A 41 2.70 -13.64 7.68
CA HIS A 41 1.48 -14.33 8.15
C HIS A 41 1.76 -15.71 8.75
N ALA A 42 2.93 -16.31 8.48
CA ALA A 42 3.26 -17.63 9.02
C ALA A 42 3.61 -17.60 10.51
N ASP A 43 4.24 -16.50 10.99
CA ASP A 43 4.70 -16.38 12.38
C ASP A 43 3.82 -15.47 13.25
N ASN A 44 3.11 -14.50 12.67
CA ASN A 44 2.22 -13.61 13.41
C ASN A 44 0.77 -13.97 13.09
N HIS A 45 0.03 -14.45 14.10
CA HIS A 45 -1.39 -14.83 14.11
C HIS A 45 -2.41 -13.78 13.60
N GLN A 46 -2.03 -12.82 12.75
CA GLN A 46 -2.96 -11.98 12.01
C GLN A 46 -3.53 -12.76 10.83
N ASN A 47 -4.49 -13.64 11.13
CA ASN A 47 -5.41 -14.17 10.13
C ASN A 47 -6.32 -13.04 9.65
N LEU A 48 -5.84 -12.27 8.66
CA LEU A 48 -6.69 -11.31 7.99
C LEU A 48 -7.85 -12.06 7.31
N PRO A 49 -9.09 -11.55 7.39
CA PRO A 49 -10.21 -12.18 6.71
C PRO A 49 -10.01 -12.14 5.19
N ASP A 50 -10.68 -13.05 4.48
CA ASP A 50 -10.65 -13.13 3.01
C ASP A 50 -10.98 -11.81 2.33
N ARG A 51 -11.82 -11.00 2.98
CA ARG A 51 -12.18 -9.65 2.58
C ARG A 51 -12.24 -8.76 3.80
N LEU A 52 -11.77 -7.54 3.62
CA LEU A 52 -11.83 -6.52 4.66
C LEU A 52 -12.23 -5.18 4.07
N GLN A 53 -12.94 -4.36 4.86
CA GLN A 53 -13.26 -2.99 4.51
C GLN A 53 -12.28 -2.05 5.19
N ILE A 54 -11.69 -1.13 4.43
CA ILE A 54 -10.76 -0.15 4.98
C ILE A 54 -11.54 0.86 5.84
N PRO A 55 -11.20 1.02 7.13
CA PRO A 55 -11.91 1.94 8.01
C PRO A 55 -11.63 3.40 7.65
N SER A 56 -12.51 4.29 8.12
CA SER A 56 -12.32 5.74 8.04
C SER A 56 -10.95 6.15 8.58
N GLY A 57 -10.30 7.09 7.90
CA GLY A 57 -8.98 7.61 8.30
C GLY A 57 -7.80 6.68 7.99
N HIS A 58 -8.01 5.53 7.33
CA HIS A 58 -6.96 4.57 7.01
C HIS A 58 -6.82 4.31 5.51
N CYS A 59 -5.69 3.75 5.11
CA CYS A 59 -5.45 3.24 3.77
C CYS A 59 -4.80 1.86 3.80
N TRP A 60 -4.79 1.21 2.64
CA TRP A 60 -4.06 -0.04 2.39
C TRP A 60 -2.95 0.23 1.39
N VAL A 61 -1.71 -0.06 1.75
CA VAL A 61 -0.52 0.24 0.93
C VAL A 61 0.27 -1.02 0.64
N GLU A 62 0.83 -1.12 -0.57
CA GLU A 62 1.63 -2.28 -0.98
C GLU A 62 2.85 -1.87 -1.79
N GLY A 63 3.90 -2.68 -1.73
CA GLY A 63 5.02 -2.57 -2.65
C GLY A 63 4.61 -3.00 -4.07
N ASP A 64 5.25 -2.45 -5.10
CA ASP A 64 5.00 -2.88 -6.49
C ASP A 64 5.56 -4.29 -6.75
N GLU A 65 6.54 -4.73 -5.95
CA GLU A 65 7.08 -6.08 -5.94
C GLU A 65 6.50 -6.89 -4.77
N GLY A 66 5.57 -7.80 -5.10
CA GLY A 66 4.63 -8.40 -4.14
C GLY A 66 5.20 -9.39 -3.11
N PHE A 67 6.47 -9.79 -3.20
CA PHE A 67 7.06 -10.82 -2.32
C PHE A 67 8.26 -10.35 -1.48
N HIS A 68 8.79 -9.15 -1.73
CA HIS A 68 10.01 -8.65 -1.06
C HIS A 68 9.78 -7.39 -0.21
N SER A 69 8.51 -7.07 0.08
CA SER A 69 8.14 -5.80 0.71
C SER A 69 7.34 -6.04 1.98
N ILE A 70 7.79 -5.47 3.11
CA ILE A 70 6.95 -5.25 4.29
C ILE A 70 5.91 -4.18 3.93
N ASP A 71 4.64 -4.54 3.94
CA ASP A 71 3.52 -3.66 3.59
C ASP A 71 2.21 -3.99 4.32
N SER A 72 1.06 -3.49 3.86
CA SER A 72 -0.23 -3.73 4.55
C SER A 72 -0.60 -5.21 4.63
N ASN A 73 -0.07 -6.08 3.76
CA ASN A 73 -0.24 -7.52 3.95
C ASN A 73 0.56 -8.05 5.16
N SER A 74 1.53 -7.30 5.68
CA SER A 74 2.30 -7.66 6.88
C SER A 74 1.78 -7.00 8.15
N PHE A 75 1.34 -5.73 8.07
CA PHE A 75 0.98 -4.91 9.25
C PHE A 75 -0.47 -4.39 9.26
N GLY A 76 -1.26 -4.68 8.23
CA GLY A 76 -2.66 -4.26 8.12
C GLY A 76 -2.85 -2.81 7.64
N TYR A 77 -3.91 -2.17 8.14
CA TYR A 77 -4.26 -0.80 7.76
C TYR A 77 -3.22 0.22 8.22
N VAL A 78 -3.03 1.27 7.43
CA VAL A 78 -2.18 2.40 7.78
C VAL A 78 -3.04 3.64 8.03
N PRO A 79 -2.92 4.32 9.18
CA PRO A 79 -3.53 5.62 9.37
C PRO A 79 -3.03 6.62 8.31
N LEU A 80 -3.94 7.34 7.67
CA LEU A 80 -3.59 8.35 6.64
C LEU A 80 -2.66 9.44 7.17
N GLY A 81 -2.67 9.69 8.49
CA GLY A 81 -1.76 10.63 9.16
C GLY A 81 -0.29 10.20 9.17
N LEU A 82 0.03 8.92 8.89
CA LEU A 82 1.41 8.47 8.73
C LEU A 82 1.97 8.78 7.34
N VAL A 83 1.14 9.16 6.37
CA VAL A 83 1.58 9.54 5.04
C VAL A 83 2.26 10.91 5.10
N ILE A 84 3.55 10.93 4.74
CA ILE A 84 4.40 12.12 4.75
C ILE A 84 4.16 12.92 3.46
N GLY A 85 4.11 12.23 2.31
CA GLY A 85 3.98 12.89 1.02
C GLY A 85 3.67 11.93 -0.12
N ARG A 86 3.32 12.51 -1.28
CA ARG A 86 3.06 11.78 -2.52
C ARG A 86 4.16 12.07 -3.53
N ALA A 87 4.74 11.02 -4.09
CA ALA A 87 5.69 11.15 -5.20
C ALA A 87 4.96 11.67 -6.46
N SER A 88 5.47 12.76 -7.04
CA SER A 88 4.86 13.44 -8.18
C SER A 88 5.62 13.23 -9.49
N PHE A 89 6.95 13.09 -9.45
CA PHE A 89 7.80 12.94 -10.63
C PHE A 89 8.87 11.85 -10.44
N VAL A 90 9.14 11.13 -11.52
CA VAL A 90 10.37 10.34 -11.70
C VAL A 90 11.43 11.27 -12.27
N VAL A 91 12.58 11.37 -11.60
CA VAL A 91 13.69 12.24 -12.04
C VAL A 91 14.73 11.46 -12.84
N TYR A 92 14.90 10.16 -12.57
CA TYR A 92 15.89 9.29 -13.20
C TYR A 92 15.33 7.87 -13.42
N PRO A 93 15.72 7.14 -14.48
CA PRO A 93 16.56 7.60 -15.60
C PRO A 93 15.85 8.69 -16.41
N PHE A 94 16.61 9.61 -17.02
CA PHE A 94 16.01 10.74 -17.75
C PHE A 94 15.12 10.32 -18.92
N SER A 95 15.35 9.13 -19.48
CA SER A 95 14.46 8.51 -20.48
C SER A 95 13.04 8.23 -19.96
N ASN A 96 12.85 8.21 -18.64
CA ASN A 96 11.57 8.06 -17.98
C ASN A 96 11.25 9.27 -17.08
N PHE A 97 11.87 10.43 -17.34
CA PHE A 97 11.53 11.65 -16.62
C PHE A 97 10.08 12.04 -16.87
N GLY A 98 9.33 12.27 -15.81
CA GLY A 98 7.94 12.70 -15.93
C GLY A 98 7.07 12.34 -14.74
N PRO A 99 5.75 12.60 -14.84
CA PRO A 99 4.83 12.38 -13.74
C PRO A 99 4.77 10.91 -13.32
N VAL A 100 4.76 10.66 -12.01
CA VAL A 100 4.45 9.33 -11.48
C VAL A 100 2.99 9.02 -11.79
N LYS A 101 2.74 7.95 -12.55
CA LYS A 101 1.39 7.53 -12.92
C LYS A 101 0.68 6.95 -11.69
N SER A 102 -0.42 7.57 -11.29
CA SER A 102 -1.34 7.03 -10.29
C SER A 102 -2.17 5.90 -10.90
N ARG A 103 -1.57 4.71 -11.01
CA ARG A 103 -2.19 3.51 -11.57
C ARG A 103 -1.99 2.34 -10.62
N ILE A 104 -3.07 1.63 -10.31
CA ILE A 104 -2.96 0.32 -9.66
C ILE A 104 -2.50 -0.69 -10.73
N PRO A 105 -1.43 -1.45 -10.49
CA PRO A 105 -1.01 -2.52 -11.40
C PRO A 105 -2.15 -3.50 -11.69
N ASP A 106 -2.24 -4.00 -12.92
CA ASP A 106 -3.41 -4.76 -13.38
C ASP A 106 -3.67 -5.99 -12.50
N TRP A 107 -2.62 -6.71 -12.11
CA TRP A 107 -2.69 -7.90 -11.24
C TRP A 107 -3.12 -7.62 -9.78
N LYS A 108 -3.26 -6.36 -9.37
CA LYS A 108 -3.78 -5.98 -8.06
C LYS A 108 -5.23 -5.52 -8.10
N ARG A 109 -5.77 -5.19 -9.28
CA ARG A 109 -7.10 -4.57 -9.40
C ARG A 109 -8.23 -5.51 -8.98
N ASP A 110 -8.09 -6.80 -9.28
CA ASP A 110 -9.11 -7.81 -8.98
C ASP A 110 -9.32 -8.03 -7.47
N ARG A 111 -8.45 -7.45 -6.65
CA ARG A 111 -8.54 -7.52 -5.19
C ARG A 111 -9.33 -6.36 -4.57
N ILE A 112 -9.85 -5.42 -5.36
CA ILE A 112 -10.47 -4.17 -4.87
C ILE A 112 -11.94 -4.08 -5.29
N ASN A 113 -12.84 -3.82 -4.34
CA ASN A 113 -14.27 -3.52 -4.55
C ASN A 113 -15.07 -4.54 -5.38
N GLN A 114 -14.63 -5.80 -5.38
CA GLN A 114 -15.49 -6.91 -5.78
C GLN A 114 -16.30 -7.39 -4.58
#